data_AF-A0A098B9K4-F1
#
_entry.id   AF-A0A098B9K4-F1
#
_cell.length_a   1.000
_cell.length_b   1.000
_cell.length_c   1.000
_cell.angle_alpha   90.00
_cell.angle_beta   90.00
_cell.angle_gamma   90.00
#
_symmetry.space_group_name_H-M   'P 1'
#
loop_
_entity.id
_entity.type
_entity.pdbx_description
1 polymer ?
#
loop_
_entity_poly.entity_id
_entity_poly.type
_entity_poly.pdbx_seq_one_letter_code
_entity_poly.pdbx_strand_id
1 'polypeptide(L)'
;MRKEWLRILVLLVIIIVLFPWTVLRWYNQSEVRTEDIVIRVLMPDGQVKSLDLEDYLVGVVAAEMPAEFEEEALKAQAIAARTYAAQRISQRSGNEAGYDVDTTVNSQVWISEAKMKEKWNLLSYWRYHSKIEKAVTATKDQVLVAGGQYIDAFFHSSTGRKPTERAEDVWSSSRPYLQNVAAGEEKPTRYVKTYTFTPSDLYQKVGHSGTAKAFTEADFVILSETAAGRAKVVRVLGKNYTGAQIRTALGLASTDMEITITPQQLKITTYGNGHAVGMSQYGANDLAKAGKTCEEILQHYYPGTQLLNLTKA
;
A
#
# COMPACT_ATOMS: atom_id res chain seq x y z
N MET A 1 -0.80 55.25 45.36
CA MET A 1 0.17 54.14 45.54
C MET A 1 -0.43 52.85 46.10
N ARG A 2 -1.06 52.78 47.29
CA ARG A 2 -1.54 51.49 47.86
C ARG A 2 -2.58 50.72 47.03
N LYS A 3 -3.47 51.41 46.30
CA LYS A 3 -4.52 50.77 45.49
C LYS A 3 -4.03 50.18 44.16
N GLU A 4 -2.93 50.70 43.62
CA GLU A 4 -2.36 50.23 42.34
C GLU A 4 -1.55 48.95 42.54
N TRP A 5 -0.78 48.86 43.63
CA TRP A 5 -0.08 47.64 44.03
C TRP A 5 -1.03 46.46 44.26
N LEU A 6 -2.21 46.70 44.82
CA LEU A 6 -3.20 45.64 45.04
C LEU A 6 -3.75 45.10 43.70
N ARG A 7 -3.92 45.95 42.70
CA ARG A 7 -4.37 45.53 41.34
C ARG A 7 -3.31 44.71 40.62
N ILE A 8 -2.04 45.10 40.75
CA ILE A 8 -0.89 44.37 40.17
C ILE A 8 -0.74 43.00 40.84
N LEU A 9 -0.91 42.92 42.17
CA LEU A 9 -0.81 41.66 42.91
C LEU A 9 -1.93 40.68 42.52
N VAL A 10 -3.16 41.18 42.34
CA VAL A 10 -4.29 40.35 41.86
C VAL A 10 -4.06 39.85 40.43
N LEU A 11 -3.56 40.71 39.53
CA LEU A 11 -3.21 40.30 38.16
C LEU A 11 -2.10 39.23 38.13
N LEU A 12 -1.08 39.36 38.98
CA LEU A 12 -0.01 38.35 39.11
C LEU A 12 -0.53 37.01 39.63
N VAL A 13 -1.44 37.00 40.60
CA VAL A 13 -2.06 35.76 41.10
C VAL A 13 -2.92 35.10 40.03
N ILE A 14 -3.67 35.87 39.22
CA ILE A 14 -4.43 35.33 38.07
C ILE A 14 -3.47 34.69 37.05
N ILE A 15 -2.35 35.35 36.72
CA ILE A 15 -1.38 34.81 35.75
C ILE A 15 -0.60 33.61 36.30
N ILE A 16 -0.32 33.53 37.60
CA ILE A 16 0.46 32.43 38.18
C ILE A 16 -0.43 31.24 38.56
N VAL A 17 -1.71 31.45 38.87
CA VAL A 17 -2.61 30.38 39.31
C VAL A 17 -3.59 30.00 38.20
N LEU A 18 -4.27 30.96 37.56
CA LEU A 18 -5.26 30.64 36.54
C LEU A 18 -4.62 30.27 35.21
N PHE A 19 -3.52 30.89 34.79
CA PHE A 19 -2.88 30.54 33.51
C PHE A 19 -2.29 29.11 33.53
N PRO A 20 -1.49 28.67 34.53
CA PRO A 20 -1.02 27.28 34.59
C PRO A 20 -2.15 26.31 34.85
N TRP A 21 -3.21 26.69 35.58
CA TRP A 21 -4.38 25.81 35.76
C TRP A 21 -5.20 25.68 34.48
N THR A 22 -5.33 26.73 33.65
CA THR A 22 -5.95 26.63 32.33
C THR A 22 -5.07 25.88 31.33
N VAL A 23 -3.76 26.02 31.37
CA VAL A 23 -2.81 25.27 30.52
C VAL A 23 -2.70 23.82 30.97
N LEU A 24 -2.67 23.50 32.28
CA LEU A 24 -2.78 22.13 32.79
C LEU A 24 -4.14 21.53 32.48
N ARG A 25 -5.23 22.31 32.56
CA ARG A 25 -6.58 21.83 32.25
C ARG A 25 -6.77 21.64 30.74
N TRP A 26 -6.12 22.43 29.89
CA TRP A 26 -6.08 22.25 28.44
C TRP A 26 -5.16 21.07 28.06
N TYR A 27 -4.02 20.91 28.74
CA TYR A 27 -3.13 19.75 28.61
C TYR A 27 -3.78 18.44 29.11
N ASN A 28 -4.59 18.50 30.17
CA ASN A 28 -5.37 17.37 30.70
C ASN A 28 -6.79 17.23 30.11
N GLN A 29 -7.19 18.03 29.11
CA GLN A 29 -8.48 17.89 28.41
C GLN A 29 -8.36 17.35 26.97
N SER A 30 -7.16 16.91 26.56
CA SER A 30 -6.93 16.31 25.24
C SER A 30 -6.56 14.82 25.27
N GLU A 31 -6.85 14.11 26.36
CA GLU A 31 -6.82 12.64 26.36
C GLU A 31 -8.10 12.07 26.95
N VAL A 32 -9.16 12.08 26.14
CA VAL A 32 -10.21 11.08 26.28
C VAL A 32 -9.72 9.88 25.48
N ARG A 33 -9.14 8.91 26.19
CA ARG A 33 -8.69 7.63 25.64
C ARG A 33 -9.81 7.01 24.83
N THR A 34 -9.60 6.93 23.52
CA THR A 34 -10.34 6.00 22.69
C THR A 34 -9.85 4.61 23.05
N GLU A 35 -10.70 3.60 23.20
CA GLU A 35 -10.18 2.24 23.19
C GLU A 35 -9.43 2.05 21.87
N ASP A 36 -8.11 1.97 21.98
CA ASP A 36 -7.21 1.89 20.84
C ASP A 36 -7.43 0.54 20.17
N ILE A 37 -7.78 0.55 18.88
CA ILE A 37 -7.97 -0.68 18.12
C ILE A 37 -6.62 -1.38 18.05
N VAL A 38 -6.49 -2.52 18.73
CA VAL A 38 -5.26 -3.30 18.70
C VAL A 38 -5.25 -4.20 17.47
N ILE A 39 -4.10 -4.40 16.84
CA ILE A 39 -3.83 -5.40 15.78
C ILE A 39 -2.78 -6.43 16.24
N ARG A 40 -2.99 -7.70 15.91
CA ARG A 40 -2.06 -8.80 16.21
C ARG A 40 -1.22 -9.11 14.99
N VAL A 41 0.10 -8.90 15.10
CA VAL A 41 1.05 -9.02 14.00
C VAL A 41 1.99 -10.19 14.25
N LEU A 42 2.10 -11.10 13.27
CA LEU A 42 3.14 -12.14 13.28
C LEU A 42 4.49 -11.53 12.87
N MET A 43 5.44 -11.54 13.80
CA MET A 43 6.76 -10.96 13.65
C MET A 43 7.74 -11.94 12.97
N PRO A 44 8.85 -11.47 12.38
CA PRO A 44 9.84 -12.34 11.72
C PRO A 44 10.50 -13.40 12.62
N ASP A 45 10.49 -13.19 13.93
CA ASP A 45 10.99 -14.14 14.93
C ASP A 45 9.95 -15.21 15.31
N GLY A 46 8.78 -15.22 14.65
CA GLY A 46 7.68 -16.14 14.87
C GLY A 46 6.76 -15.76 16.03
N GLN A 47 7.02 -14.65 16.74
CA GLN A 47 6.17 -14.20 17.84
C GLN A 47 5.01 -13.34 17.34
N VAL A 48 3.85 -13.43 18.02
CA VAL A 48 2.73 -12.54 17.75
C VAL A 48 2.80 -11.34 18.71
N LYS A 49 2.83 -10.13 18.17
CA LYS A 49 2.80 -8.89 18.95
C LYS A 49 1.48 -8.16 18.75
N SER A 50 0.96 -7.60 19.83
CA SER A 50 -0.20 -6.70 19.80
C SER A 50 0.30 -5.26 19.72
N LEU A 51 -0.14 -4.53 18.70
CA LEU A 51 0.22 -3.13 18.45
C LEU A 51 -1.05 -2.28 18.40
N ASP A 52 -0.95 -1.00 18.77
CA ASP A 52 -1.96 -0.03 18.38
C ASP A 52 -2.06 0.04 16.85
N LEU A 53 -3.28 0.18 16.31
CA LEU A 53 -3.51 0.18 14.87
C LEU A 53 -2.83 1.37 14.19
N GLU A 54 -2.85 2.55 14.80
CA GLU A 54 -2.25 3.74 14.21
C GLU A 54 -0.72 3.63 14.20
N ASP A 55 -0.12 3.14 15.30
CA ASP A 55 1.32 2.82 15.36
C ASP A 55 1.73 1.76 14.32
N TYR A 56 0.90 0.72 14.14
CA TYR A 56 1.11 -0.28 13.10
C TYR A 56 1.10 0.34 11.70
N LEU A 57 0.15 1.24 11.42
CA LEU A 57 -0.01 1.88 10.13
C LEU A 57 1.16 2.80 9.76
N VAL A 58 1.79 3.47 10.73
CA VAL A 58 3.04 4.21 10.48
C VAL A 58 4.11 3.27 9.90
N GLY A 59 4.22 2.06 10.45
CA GLY A 59 5.12 1.02 9.94
C GLY A 59 4.78 0.49 8.55
N VAL A 60 3.48 0.35 8.24
CA VAL A 60 3.03 -0.05 6.89
C VAL A 60 3.33 1.04 5.87
N VAL A 61 2.92 2.29 6.13
CA VAL A 61 3.13 3.40 5.18
C VAL A 61 4.62 3.63 4.94
N ALA A 62 5.46 3.55 5.98
CA ALA A 62 6.91 3.67 5.86
C ALA A 62 7.57 2.55 5.05
N ALA A 63 6.98 1.35 5.05
CA ALA A 63 7.45 0.22 4.28
C ALA A 63 7.01 0.30 2.81
N GLU A 64 5.74 0.63 2.59
CA GLU A 64 5.06 0.51 1.29
C GLU A 64 5.29 1.72 0.39
N MET A 65 5.42 2.93 0.94
CA MET A 65 5.49 4.14 0.14
C MET A 65 6.71 5.02 0.46
N PRO A 66 7.35 5.64 -0.56
CA PRO A 66 8.42 6.59 -0.31
C PRO A 66 7.92 7.78 0.53
N ALA A 67 8.60 8.09 1.63
CA ALA A 67 8.18 9.14 2.56
C ALA A 67 8.22 10.55 1.93
N GLU A 68 8.95 10.71 0.83
CA GLU A 68 8.99 11.93 0.04
C GLU A 68 7.67 12.23 -0.68
N PHE A 69 6.81 11.23 -0.88
CA PHE A 69 5.54 11.41 -1.60
C PHE A 69 4.63 12.45 -0.93
N GLU A 70 3.75 13.05 -1.73
CA GLU A 70 2.85 14.10 -1.25
C GLU A 70 1.97 13.64 -0.08
N GLU A 71 1.60 14.59 0.79
CA GLU A 71 0.83 14.30 2.01
C GLU A 71 -0.52 13.63 1.69
N GLU A 72 -1.22 14.10 0.65
CA GLU A 72 -2.50 13.51 0.21
C GLU A 72 -2.35 12.07 -0.31
N ALA A 73 -1.21 11.73 -0.90
CA ALA A 73 -0.92 10.35 -1.28
C ALA A 73 -0.65 9.48 -0.04
N LEU A 74 0.13 9.98 0.93
CA LEU A 74 0.38 9.29 2.22
C LEU A 74 -0.92 9.03 2.99
N LYS A 75 -1.83 10.00 3.00
CA LYS A 75 -3.19 9.86 3.57
C LYS A 75 -3.99 8.77 2.86
N ALA A 76 -4.02 8.77 1.52
CA ALA A 76 -4.70 7.73 0.74
C ALA A 76 -4.13 6.33 1.03
N GLN A 77 -2.80 6.20 1.13
CA GLN A 77 -2.15 4.94 1.51
C GLN A 77 -2.50 4.52 2.94
N ALA A 78 -2.56 5.45 3.90
CA ALA A 78 -2.94 5.16 5.28
C ALA A 78 -4.38 4.63 5.36
N ILE A 79 -5.34 5.25 4.66
CA ILE A 79 -6.74 4.80 4.62
C ILE A 79 -6.86 3.42 3.97
N ALA A 80 -6.19 3.18 2.84
CA ALA A 80 -6.18 1.88 2.18
C ALA A 80 -5.58 0.80 3.11
N ALA A 81 -4.47 1.11 3.78
CA ALA A 81 -3.83 0.20 4.70
C ALA A 81 -4.71 -0.11 5.93
N ARG A 82 -5.33 0.92 6.51
CA ARG A 82 -6.28 0.79 7.63
C ARG A 82 -7.49 -0.04 7.27
N THR A 83 -8.02 0.14 6.07
CA THR A 83 -9.17 -0.64 5.57
C THR A 83 -8.85 -2.14 5.53
N TYR A 84 -7.67 -2.50 5.01
CA TYR A 84 -7.22 -3.90 5.01
C TYR A 84 -7.04 -4.43 6.44
N ALA A 85 -6.36 -3.69 7.30
CA ALA A 85 -6.15 -4.07 8.70
C ALA A 85 -7.48 -4.25 9.45
N ALA A 86 -8.42 -3.31 9.31
CA ALA A 86 -9.74 -3.38 9.92
C ALA A 86 -10.56 -4.58 9.41
N GLN A 87 -10.45 -4.90 8.12
CA GLN A 87 -11.06 -6.09 7.55
C GLN A 87 -10.52 -7.37 8.21
N ARG A 88 -9.18 -7.50 8.34
CA ARG A 88 -8.55 -8.65 9.01
C ARG A 88 -8.94 -8.77 10.48
N ILE A 89 -9.01 -7.65 11.18
CA ILE A 89 -9.47 -7.59 12.57
C ILE A 89 -10.94 -8.05 12.68
N SER A 90 -11.82 -7.64 11.75
CA SER A 90 -13.23 -8.05 11.76
C SER A 90 -13.43 -9.56 11.54
N GLN A 91 -12.45 -10.22 10.91
CA GLN A 91 -12.48 -11.66 10.60
C GLN A 91 -11.83 -12.53 11.68
N ARG A 92 -11.35 -11.93 12.78
CA ARG A 92 -10.62 -12.60 13.88
C ARG A 92 -11.27 -13.88 14.39
N SER A 93 -12.58 -13.86 14.63
CA SER A 93 -13.30 -15.00 15.20
C SER A 93 -13.31 -16.23 14.29
N GLY A 94 -13.00 -16.06 13.00
CA GLY A 94 -12.85 -17.16 12.03
C GLY A 94 -11.40 -17.51 11.69
N ASN A 95 -10.41 -16.88 12.33
CA ASN A 95 -9.00 -17.10 12.04
C ASN A 95 -8.30 -17.89 13.17
N GLU A 96 -7.97 -19.15 12.89
CA GLU A 96 -7.26 -20.04 13.81
C GLU A 96 -5.75 -19.75 13.91
N ALA A 97 -5.20 -18.89 13.04
CA ALA A 97 -3.75 -18.64 12.98
C ALA A 97 -3.20 -17.85 14.19
N GLY A 98 -4.07 -17.24 15.01
CA GLY A 98 -3.67 -16.50 16.22
C GLY A 98 -3.15 -15.08 15.99
N TYR A 99 -3.07 -14.62 14.74
CA TYR A 99 -2.69 -13.25 14.34
C TYR A 99 -3.62 -12.73 13.23
N ASP A 100 -3.61 -11.42 12.98
CA ASP A 100 -4.47 -10.78 11.97
C ASP A 100 -3.72 -10.52 10.66
N VAL A 101 -2.45 -10.14 10.75
CA VAL A 101 -1.56 -9.84 9.62
C VAL A 101 -0.13 -10.33 9.89
N ASP A 102 0.62 -10.60 8.83
CA ASP A 102 2.08 -10.76 8.88
C ASP A 102 2.81 -9.50 8.35
N THR A 103 4.13 -9.49 8.42
CA THR A 103 4.98 -8.35 7.99
C THR A 103 5.44 -8.43 6.53
N THR A 104 4.85 -9.32 5.72
CA THR A 104 5.30 -9.65 4.37
C THR A 104 4.25 -9.31 3.32
N VAL A 105 4.61 -9.55 2.05
CA VAL A 105 3.70 -9.37 0.90
C VAL A 105 2.47 -10.28 0.92
N ASN A 106 2.41 -11.29 1.79
CA ASN A 106 1.22 -12.09 2.01
C ASN A 106 0.10 -11.28 2.68
N SER A 107 0.49 -10.26 3.46
CA SER A 107 -0.40 -9.30 4.08
C SER A 107 -0.06 -7.87 3.62
N GLN A 108 0.68 -7.13 4.45
CA GLN A 108 1.19 -5.80 4.14
C GLN A 108 2.64 -5.77 4.61
N VAL A 109 3.53 -5.17 3.82
CA VAL A 109 4.90 -5.01 4.27
C VAL A 109 4.88 -4.02 5.43
N TRP A 110 5.56 -4.38 6.51
CA TRP A 110 5.67 -3.56 7.71
C TRP A 110 7.13 -3.50 8.17
N ILE A 111 7.60 -2.32 8.55
CA ILE A 111 8.93 -2.13 9.14
C ILE A 111 8.84 -1.49 10.52
N SER A 112 9.68 -1.95 11.44
CA SER A 112 9.76 -1.41 12.80
C SER A 112 10.47 -0.06 12.83
N GLU A 113 10.31 0.69 13.92
CA GLU A 113 11.03 1.95 14.17
C GLU A 113 12.54 1.80 14.02
N ALA A 114 13.12 0.70 14.53
CA ALA A 114 14.54 0.39 14.37
C ALA A 114 14.92 0.25 12.88
N LYS A 115 14.09 -0.42 12.08
CA LYS A 115 14.30 -0.53 10.63
C LYS A 115 14.09 0.79 9.89
N MET A 116 13.20 1.66 10.36
CA MET A 116 13.09 3.02 9.82
C MET A 116 14.35 3.85 10.07
N LYS A 117 14.94 3.76 11.27
CA LYS A 117 16.21 4.43 11.63
C LYS A 117 17.42 3.88 10.86
N GLU A 118 17.38 2.61 10.46
CA GLU A 118 18.38 2.03 9.55
C GLU A 118 18.16 2.51 8.10
N LYS A 119 16.90 2.54 7.64
CA LYS A 119 16.51 2.95 6.28
C LYS A 119 16.77 4.44 6.04
N TRP A 120 16.59 5.27 7.05
CA TRP A 120 16.74 6.71 6.99
C TRP A 120 17.78 7.19 8.00
N ASN A 121 18.77 7.96 7.54
CA ASN A 121 19.70 8.64 8.46
C ASN A 121 18.95 9.46 9.52
N LEU A 122 19.60 9.76 10.66
CA LEU A 122 18.94 10.33 11.84
C LEU A 122 18.06 11.56 11.55
N LEU A 123 18.53 12.51 10.74
CA LEU A 123 17.77 13.72 10.39
C LEU A 123 16.58 13.41 9.47
N SER A 124 16.78 12.53 8.49
CA SER A 124 15.72 12.12 7.56
C SER A 124 14.67 11.28 8.27
N TYR A 125 15.09 10.45 9.23
CA TYR A 125 14.19 9.67 10.08
C TYR A 125 13.17 10.56 10.76
N TRP A 126 13.61 11.59 11.52
CA TRP A 126 12.69 12.47 12.23
C TRP A 126 11.70 13.17 11.29
N ARG A 127 12.18 13.66 10.15
CA ARG A 127 11.33 14.34 9.16
C ARG A 127 10.32 13.39 8.51
N TYR A 128 10.76 12.20 8.08
CA TYR A 128 9.92 11.24 7.38
C TYR A 128 8.94 10.54 8.31
N HIS A 129 9.39 10.14 9.50
CA HIS A 129 8.52 9.59 10.53
C HIS A 129 7.40 10.57 10.87
N SER A 130 7.74 11.82 11.22
CA SER A 130 6.75 12.83 11.56
C SER A 130 5.76 13.12 10.43
N LYS A 131 6.22 13.14 9.17
CA LYS A 131 5.34 13.33 8.01
C LYS A 131 4.35 12.17 7.83
N ILE A 132 4.82 10.93 7.99
CA ILE A 132 3.96 9.73 7.88
C ILE A 132 2.98 9.67 9.04
N GLU A 133 3.47 9.86 10.26
CA GLU A 133 2.66 9.90 11.48
C GLU A 133 1.55 10.96 11.38
N LYS A 134 1.86 12.15 10.86
CA LYS A 134 0.87 13.19 10.59
C LYS A 134 -0.19 12.72 9.57
N ALA A 135 0.20 12.04 8.49
CA ALA A 135 -0.74 11.54 7.50
C ALA A 135 -1.65 10.42 8.05
N VAL A 136 -1.09 9.52 8.86
CA VAL A 136 -1.83 8.45 9.55
C VAL A 136 -2.83 9.08 10.53
N THR A 137 -2.37 9.98 11.39
CA THR A 137 -3.19 10.66 12.40
C THR A 137 -4.28 11.53 11.77
N ALA A 138 -3.98 12.23 10.68
CA ALA A 138 -4.95 13.07 9.97
C ALA A 138 -6.08 12.27 9.33
N THR A 139 -5.88 10.96 9.13
CA THR A 139 -6.87 10.03 8.58
C THR A 139 -7.32 9.00 9.61
N LYS A 140 -7.13 9.30 10.90
CA LYS A 140 -7.48 8.40 12.00
C LYS A 140 -8.93 7.93 11.84
N ASP A 141 -9.15 6.63 12.07
CA ASP A 141 -10.45 5.95 11.95
C ASP A 141 -11.05 5.91 10.54
N GLN A 142 -10.46 6.53 9.52
CA GLN A 142 -11.02 6.53 8.17
C GLN A 142 -10.73 5.23 7.42
N VAL A 143 -11.79 4.63 6.87
CA VAL A 143 -11.80 3.35 6.14
C VAL A 143 -12.71 3.42 4.91
N LEU A 144 -12.44 2.57 3.93
CA LEU A 144 -13.26 2.43 2.72
C LEU A 144 -14.21 1.24 2.82
N VAL A 145 -15.48 1.48 2.49
CA VAL A 145 -16.50 0.44 2.45
C VAL A 145 -17.25 0.42 1.12
N ALA A 146 -17.76 -0.74 0.76
CA ALA A 146 -18.74 -0.93 -0.32
C ALA A 146 -19.78 -1.94 0.13
N GLY A 147 -21.07 -1.63 -0.08
CA GLY A 147 -22.15 -2.54 0.33
C GLY A 147 -22.18 -2.83 1.84
N GLY A 148 -21.73 -1.89 2.67
CA GLY A 148 -21.66 -2.05 4.13
C GLY A 148 -20.50 -2.92 4.64
N GLN A 149 -19.57 -3.33 3.78
CA GLN A 149 -18.40 -4.13 4.14
C GLN A 149 -17.10 -3.39 3.80
N TYR A 150 -16.04 -3.62 4.57
CA TYR A 150 -14.70 -3.18 4.20
C TYR A 150 -14.31 -3.70 2.82
N ILE A 151 -13.75 -2.83 1.99
CA ILE A 151 -13.26 -3.23 0.67
C ILE A 151 -11.94 -4.00 0.79
N ASP A 152 -11.63 -4.78 -0.24
CA ASP A 152 -10.26 -5.20 -0.51
C ASP A 152 -9.48 -4.03 -1.15
N ALA A 153 -8.88 -3.18 -0.31
CA ALA A 153 -8.14 -1.99 -0.72
C ALA A 153 -6.74 -2.33 -1.27
N PHE A 154 -6.68 -3.10 -2.37
CA PHE A 154 -5.42 -3.48 -3.01
C PHE A 154 -4.71 -2.27 -3.62
N PHE A 155 -3.38 -2.25 -3.49
CA PHE A 155 -2.54 -1.20 -4.06
C PHE A 155 -1.25 -1.80 -4.62
N HIS A 156 -0.61 -1.07 -5.53
CA HIS A 156 0.64 -1.48 -6.17
C HIS A 156 1.54 -0.27 -6.44
N SER A 157 2.82 -0.53 -6.71
CA SER A 157 3.82 0.53 -6.88
C SER A 157 3.55 1.42 -8.11
N SER A 158 3.55 0.84 -9.31
CA SER A 158 3.35 1.58 -10.56
C SER A 158 2.50 0.77 -11.53
N THR A 159 1.48 1.38 -12.09
CA THR A 159 0.61 0.82 -13.13
C THR A 159 1.33 0.78 -14.48
N GLY A 160 2.24 1.73 -14.72
CA GLY A 160 2.93 1.91 -15.98
C GLY A 160 2.06 2.65 -17.01
N ARG A 161 2.14 2.22 -18.27
CA ARG A 161 1.52 2.92 -19.41
C ARG A 161 0.05 2.57 -19.68
N LYS A 162 -0.52 1.61 -18.96
CA LYS A 162 -1.89 1.09 -19.15
C LYS A 162 -2.78 1.49 -17.97
N PRO A 163 -4.12 1.49 -18.10
CA PRO A 163 -5.05 1.62 -16.97
C PRO A 163 -4.81 0.58 -15.87
N THR A 164 -5.40 0.75 -14.68
CA THR A 164 -5.43 -0.29 -13.64
C THR A 164 -6.19 -1.53 -14.13
N GLU A 165 -6.07 -2.64 -13.41
CA GLU A 165 -6.74 -3.91 -13.71
C GLU A 165 -8.01 -4.12 -12.91
N ARG A 166 -8.91 -4.91 -13.50
CA ARG A 166 -10.05 -5.52 -12.80
C ARG A 166 -9.56 -6.68 -11.93
N ALA A 167 -10.17 -6.84 -10.76
CA ALA A 167 -9.78 -7.90 -9.84
C ALA A 167 -9.99 -9.31 -10.43
N GLU A 168 -11.08 -9.53 -11.17
CA GLU A 168 -11.41 -10.80 -11.81
C GLU A 168 -10.43 -11.20 -12.93
N ASP A 169 -9.78 -10.23 -13.56
CA ASP A 169 -8.77 -10.50 -14.60
C ASP A 169 -7.43 -10.95 -14.01
N VAL A 170 -7.21 -10.74 -12.70
CA VAL A 170 -6.01 -11.16 -11.97
C VAL A 170 -6.28 -12.34 -11.03
N TRP A 171 -7.39 -12.34 -10.29
CA TRP A 171 -7.71 -13.30 -9.23
C TRP A 171 -9.09 -13.97 -9.35
N SER A 172 -9.74 -13.90 -10.51
CA SER A 172 -11.05 -14.53 -10.83
C SER A 172 -12.28 -14.02 -10.04
N SER A 173 -12.12 -13.46 -8.84
CA SER A 173 -13.22 -12.90 -8.04
C SER A 173 -13.45 -11.42 -8.36
N SER A 174 -14.63 -11.12 -8.92
CA SER A 174 -15.02 -9.75 -9.27
C SER A 174 -15.30 -8.90 -8.04
N ARG A 175 -14.93 -7.62 -8.12
CA ARG A 175 -15.16 -6.61 -7.10
C ARG A 175 -15.61 -5.32 -7.78
N PRO A 176 -16.84 -4.81 -7.50
CA PRO A 176 -17.38 -3.66 -8.20
C PRO A 176 -16.51 -2.40 -8.12
N TYR A 177 -15.74 -2.25 -7.05
CA TYR A 177 -14.85 -1.12 -6.80
C TYR A 177 -13.40 -1.32 -7.30
N LEU A 178 -13.06 -2.45 -7.93
CA LEU A 178 -11.74 -2.68 -8.53
C LEU A 178 -11.88 -2.85 -10.04
N GLN A 179 -11.88 -1.72 -10.73
CA GLN A 179 -12.15 -1.62 -12.16
C GLN A 179 -10.95 -1.03 -12.91
N ASN A 180 -10.97 -1.10 -14.24
CA ASN A 180 -10.00 -0.41 -15.07
C ASN A 180 -10.26 1.11 -14.99
N VAL A 181 -9.36 1.84 -14.31
CA VAL A 181 -9.36 3.31 -14.23
C VAL A 181 -8.03 3.84 -14.76
N ALA A 182 -7.98 5.13 -15.13
CA ALA A 182 -6.74 5.73 -15.62
C ALA A 182 -5.61 5.58 -14.58
N ALA A 183 -4.38 5.35 -15.04
CA ALA A 183 -3.25 5.07 -14.15
C ALA A 183 -2.90 6.20 -13.17
N GLY A 184 -3.28 7.44 -13.48
CA GLY A 184 -2.91 8.63 -12.71
C GLY A 184 -1.42 9.01 -12.76
N GLU A 185 -0.59 8.23 -13.44
CA GLU A 185 0.86 8.47 -13.54
C GLU A 185 1.21 9.39 -14.73
N GLU A 186 2.02 10.41 -14.47
CA GLU A 186 2.52 11.32 -15.53
C GLU A 186 3.69 10.71 -16.31
N LYS A 187 4.39 9.73 -15.72
CA LYS A 187 5.58 9.08 -16.30
C LYS A 187 5.33 7.59 -16.52
N PRO A 188 4.69 7.20 -17.64
CA PRO A 188 4.30 5.81 -17.90
C PRO A 188 5.50 4.84 -18.05
N THR A 189 6.71 5.37 -18.27
CA THR A 189 7.97 4.63 -18.37
C THR A 189 8.82 4.72 -17.09
N ARG A 190 8.26 5.22 -15.98
CA ARG A 190 8.97 5.33 -14.69
C ARG A 190 9.52 3.98 -14.21
N TYR A 191 8.80 2.91 -14.49
CA TYR A 191 9.21 1.56 -14.15
C TYR A 191 9.25 0.68 -15.39
N VAL A 192 10.42 0.60 -16.02
CA VAL A 192 10.69 -0.32 -17.14
C VAL A 192 11.83 -1.24 -16.75
N LYS A 193 11.60 -2.54 -16.80
CA LYS A 193 12.63 -3.56 -16.53
C LYS A 193 12.71 -4.56 -17.66
N THR A 194 13.94 -4.84 -18.09
CA THR A 194 14.24 -5.85 -19.09
C THR A 194 14.90 -7.06 -18.42
N TYR A 195 14.40 -8.23 -18.77
CA TYR A 195 14.86 -9.53 -18.30
C TYR A 195 15.29 -10.36 -19.49
N THR A 196 16.30 -11.20 -19.26
CA THR A 196 16.88 -12.05 -20.28
C THR A 196 17.01 -13.46 -19.71
N PHE A 197 16.57 -14.45 -20.49
CA PHE A 197 16.61 -15.87 -20.10
C PHE A 197 17.22 -16.68 -21.23
N THR A 198 18.14 -17.59 -20.88
CA THR A 198 18.54 -18.68 -21.77
C THR A 198 17.48 -19.79 -21.77
N PRO A 199 17.53 -20.74 -22.73
CA PRO A 199 16.71 -21.95 -22.66
C PRO A 199 16.77 -22.68 -21.32
N SER A 200 17.97 -22.87 -20.78
CA SER A 200 18.13 -23.55 -19.49
C SER A 200 17.44 -22.78 -18.35
N ASP A 201 17.61 -21.45 -18.32
CA ASP A 201 16.99 -20.62 -17.28
C ASP A 201 15.47 -20.69 -17.31
N LEU A 202 14.88 -20.62 -18.52
CA LEU A 202 13.43 -20.66 -18.66
C LEU A 202 12.88 -22.01 -18.20
N TYR A 203 13.48 -23.12 -18.67
CA TYR A 203 13.08 -24.47 -18.29
C TYR A 203 13.13 -24.66 -16.79
N GLN A 204 14.22 -24.25 -16.14
CA GLN A 204 14.38 -24.32 -14.69
C GLN A 204 13.33 -23.48 -13.97
N LYS A 205 13.12 -22.21 -14.37
CA LYS A 205 12.21 -21.29 -13.68
C LYS A 205 10.73 -21.72 -13.78
N VAL A 206 10.33 -22.37 -14.87
CA VAL A 206 8.95 -22.86 -15.03
C VAL A 206 8.77 -24.32 -14.61
N GLY A 207 9.83 -24.96 -14.09
CA GLY A 207 9.81 -26.34 -13.62
C GLY A 207 9.62 -27.38 -14.73
N HIS A 208 10.14 -27.11 -15.93
CA HIS A 208 10.07 -28.03 -17.07
C HIS A 208 11.14 -29.14 -16.93
N SER A 209 10.74 -30.41 -17.02
CA SER A 209 11.61 -31.57 -16.81
C SER A 209 12.38 -32.05 -18.05
N GLY A 210 12.09 -31.48 -19.23
CA GLY A 210 12.77 -31.79 -20.48
C GLY A 210 14.17 -31.17 -20.59
N THR A 211 14.94 -31.62 -21.58
CA THR A 211 16.23 -31.01 -21.92
C THR A 211 16.01 -29.69 -22.64
N ALA A 212 16.67 -28.63 -22.19
CA ALA A 212 16.60 -27.31 -22.81
C ALA A 212 17.06 -27.37 -24.28
N LYS A 213 16.23 -26.86 -25.18
CA LYS A 213 16.51 -26.75 -26.62
C LYS A 213 16.58 -25.28 -27.01
N ALA A 214 17.17 -25.01 -28.17
CA ALA A 214 17.09 -23.67 -28.75
C ALA A 214 15.63 -23.23 -28.89
N PHE A 215 15.34 -21.99 -28.52
CA PHE A 215 13.98 -21.46 -28.56
C PHE A 215 13.46 -21.32 -30.00
N THR A 216 12.13 -21.36 -30.10
CA THR A 216 11.33 -21.00 -31.25
C THR A 216 10.29 -19.98 -30.83
N GLU A 217 9.66 -19.28 -31.77
CA GLU A 217 8.60 -18.30 -31.45
C GLU A 217 7.41 -18.93 -30.71
N ALA A 218 7.22 -20.25 -30.81
CA ALA A 218 6.16 -20.97 -30.12
C ALA A 218 6.43 -21.24 -28.63
N ASP A 219 7.68 -21.06 -28.17
CA ASP A 219 8.07 -21.40 -26.79
C ASP A 219 7.62 -20.37 -25.75
N PHE A 220 7.27 -19.15 -26.19
CA PHE A 220 6.71 -18.13 -25.33
C PHE A 220 5.73 -17.26 -26.11
N VAL A 221 4.43 -17.46 -25.88
CA VAL A 221 3.36 -16.78 -26.64
C VAL A 221 2.31 -16.23 -25.67
N ILE A 222 1.99 -14.94 -25.78
CA ILE A 222 0.81 -14.36 -25.12
C ILE A 222 -0.42 -14.84 -25.92
N LEU A 223 -1.25 -15.68 -25.31
CA LEU A 223 -2.44 -16.22 -25.94
C LEU A 223 -3.65 -15.28 -25.83
N SER A 224 -3.72 -14.48 -24.76
CA SER A 224 -4.78 -13.50 -24.56
C SER A 224 -4.34 -12.40 -23.60
N GLU A 225 -5.01 -11.26 -23.72
CA GLU A 225 -4.79 -10.09 -22.88
C GLU A 225 -6.06 -9.76 -22.06
N THR A 226 -5.88 -9.02 -20.97
CA THR A 226 -6.96 -8.39 -20.21
C THR A 226 -7.56 -7.23 -20.99
N ALA A 227 -8.68 -6.68 -20.51
CA ALA A 227 -9.26 -5.47 -21.10
C ALA A 227 -8.31 -4.25 -21.04
N ALA A 228 -7.41 -4.19 -20.05
CA ALA A 228 -6.38 -3.15 -19.98
C ALA A 228 -5.14 -3.47 -20.84
N GLY A 229 -5.11 -4.62 -21.52
CA GLY A 229 -4.06 -5.03 -22.45
C GLY A 229 -2.87 -5.74 -21.79
N ARG A 230 -2.98 -6.26 -20.57
CA ARG A 230 -1.88 -7.03 -19.93
C ARG A 230 -1.98 -8.50 -20.29
N ALA A 231 -0.87 -9.23 -20.27
CA ALA A 231 -0.88 -10.66 -20.53
C ALA A 231 -1.77 -11.39 -19.52
N LYS A 232 -2.84 -12.03 -20.01
CA LYS A 232 -3.80 -12.78 -19.20
C LYS A 232 -3.47 -14.27 -19.18
N VAL A 233 -3.29 -14.84 -20.37
CA VAL A 233 -2.85 -16.24 -20.55
C VAL A 233 -1.61 -16.27 -21.42
N VAL A 234 -0.57 -16.95 -20.94
CA VAL A 234 0.71 -17.11 -21.63
C VAL A 234 0.98 -18.60 -21.80
N ARG A 235 1.32 -19.02 -23.03
CA ARG A 235 1.86 -20.35 -23.29
C ARG A 235 3.37 -20.30 -23.18
N VAL A 236 3.93 -21.11 -22.30
CA VAL A 236 5.37 -21.24 -22.11
C VAL A 236 5.73 -22.72 -22.23
N LEU A 237 6.61 -23.06 -23.17
CA LEU A 237 7.08 -24.44 -23.43
C LEU A 237 5.91 -25.45 -23.55
N GLY A 238 4.87 -25.07 -24.29
CA GLY A 238 3.69 -25.90 -24.54
C GLY A 238 2.64 -25.93 -23.42
N LYS A 239 2.90 -25.35 -22.24
CA LYS A 239 1.95 -25.28 -21.12
C LYS A 239 1.37 -23.88 -20.98
N ASN A 240 0.07 -23.80 -20.66
CA ASN A 240 -0.61 -22.52 -20.41
C ASN A 240 -0.45 -22.12 -18.93
N TYR A 241 -0.21 -20.83 -18.73
CA TYR A 241 -0.10 -20.18 -17.43
C TYR A 241 -0.92 -18.89 -17.42
N THR A 242 -1.36 -18.45 -16.26
CA THR A 242 -1.84 -17.08 -16.10
C THR A 242 -0.65 -16.10 -16.16
N GLY A 243 -0.91 -14.85 -16.53
CA GLY A 243 0.11 -13.80 -16.48
C GLY A 243 0.73 -13.67 -15.08
N ALA A 244 -0.08 -13.78 -14.03
CA ALA A 244 0.39 -13.74 -12.64
C ALA A 244 1.34 -14.91 -12.30
N GLN A 245 1.03 -16.13 -12.77
CA GLN A 245 1.91 -17.29 -12.57
C GLN A 245 3.28 -17.08 -13.24
N ILE A 246 3.29 -16.57 -14.48
CA ILE A 246 4.55 -16.29 -15.20
C ILE A 246 5.32 -15.14 -14.56
N ARG A 247 4.63 -14.07 -14.14
CA ARG A 247 5.27 -12.97 -13.40
C ARG A 247 6.02 -13.49 -12.19
N THR A 248 5.39 -14.34 -11.37
CA THR A 248 6.01 -14.94 -10.19
C THR A 248 7.15 -15.90 -10.55
N ALA A 249 6.92 -16.84 -11.48
CA ALA A 249 7.92 -17.84 -11.86
C ALA A 249 9.20 -17.21 -12.43
N LEU A 250 9.06 -16.13 -13.21
CA LEU A 250 10.18 -15.47 -13.87
C LEU A 250 10.75 -14.28 -13.07
N GLY A 251 10.08 -13.84 -12.01
CA GLY A 251 10.48 -12.67 -11.21
C GLY A 251 10.27 -11.33 -11.94
N LEU A 252 9.24 -11.24 -12.78
CA LEU A 252 8.92 -10.05 -13.56
C LEU A 252 8.28 -8.97 -12.68
N ALA A 253 8.47 -7.71 -13.03
CA ALA A 253 7.88 -6.58 -12.31
C ALA A 253 6.34 -6.54 -12.47
N SER A 254 5.85 -6.79 -13.68
CA SER A 254 4.42 -6.72 -14.04
C SER A 254 4.06 -7.75 -15.12
N THR A 255 2.80 -7.72 -15.56
CA THR A 255 2.27 -8.50 -16.69
C THR A 255 2.04 -7.67 -17.97
N ASP A 256 2.36 -6.37 -17.97
CA ASP A 256 2.49 -5.60 -19.22
C ASP A 256 3.88 -5.88 -19.77
N MET A 257 3.96 -6.67 -20.84
CA MET A 257 5.23 -7.19 -21.34
C MET A 257 5.35 -7.12 -22.86
N GLU A 258 6.53 -6.77 -23.31
CA GLU A 258 7.00 -6.90 -24.69
C GLU A 258 8.04 -8.02 -24.75
N ILE A 259 7.94 -8.87 -25.75
CA ILE A 259 8.73 -10.10 -25.85
C ILE A 259 9.53 -10.10 -27.15
N THR A 260 10.79 -10.50 -27.06
CA THR A 260 11.62 -10.82 -28.22
C THR A 260 12.29 -12.16 -27.96
N ILE A 261 12.19 -13.07 -28.92
CA ILE A 261 12.72 -14.43 -28.79
C ILE A 261 13.65 -14.73 -29.95
N THR A 262 14.83 -15.25 -29.62
CA THR A 262 15.83 -15.77 -30.55
C THR A 262 16.19 -17.18 -30.10
N PRO A 263 16.83 -18.01 -30.94
CA PRO A 263 17.12 -19.40 -30.57
C PRO A 263 17.93 -19.57 -29.28
N GLN A 264 18.69 -18.57 -28.86
CA GLN A 264 19.52 -18.62 -27.65
C GLN A 264 18.96 -17.78 -26.49
N GLN A 265 17.97 -16.93 -26.74
CA GLN A 265 17.60 -15.90 -25.78
C GLN A 265 16.12 -15.52 -25.86
N LEU A 266 15.47 -15.48 -24.70
CA LEU A 266 14.18 -14.83 -24.49
C LEU A 266 14.42 -13.52 -23.74
N LYS A 267 14.06 -12.40 -24.36
CA LYS A 267 14.08 -11.06 -23.77
C LYS A 267 12.66 -10.62 -23.48
N ILE A 268 12.40 -10.21 -22.24
CA ILE A 268 11.10 -9.69 -21.80
C ILE A 268 11.31 -8.30 -21.21
N THR A 269 10.67 -7.29 -21.79
CA THR A 269 10.63 -5.93 -21.25
C THR A 269 9.26 -5.70 -20.62
N THR A 270 9.22 -5.33 -19.34
CA THR A 270 7.99 -5.08 -18.58
C THR A 270 7.81 -3.62 -18.21
N TYR A 271 6.56 -3.20 -18.09
CA TYR A 271 6.16 -1.82 -17.75
C TYR A 271 5.29 -1.80 -16.50
N GLY A 272 5.58 -0.91 -15.56
CA GLY A 272 4.95 -0.89 -14.25
C GLY A 272 5.56 -1.91 -13.27
N ASN A 273 5.07 -1.90 -12.04
CA ASN A 273 5.51 -2.76 -10.95
C ASN A 273 4.33 -3.11 -10.02
N GLY A 274 4.00 -4.40 -9.96
CA GLY A 274 2.91 -4.93 -9.14
C GLY A 274 1.81 -5.59 -9.96
N HIS A 275 0.69 -5.90 -9.30
CA HIS A 275 -0.46 -6.58 -9.91
C HIS A 275 -1.40 -5.63 -10.68
N ALA A 276 -1.19 -4.31 -10.57
CA ALA A 276 -1.95 -3.26 -11.25
C ALA A 276 -3.43 -3.10 -10.84
N VAL A 277 -3.88 -3.76 -9.77
CA VAL A 277 -5.27 -3.71 -9.29
C VAL A 277 -5.41 -2.71 -8.13
N GLY A 278 -6.41 -1.85 -8.20
CA GLY A 278 -6.68 -0.82 -7.19
C GLY A 278 -5.71 0.36 -7.29
N MET A 279 -5.24 0.88 -6.15
CA MET A 279 -4.50 2.14 -6.12
C MET A 279 -3.05 2.03 -6.57
N SER A 280 -2.67 2.84 -7.56
CA SER A 280 -1.26 3.07 -7.89
C SER A 280 -0.62 4.04 -6.91
N GLN A 281 0.48 3.66 -6.26
CA GLN A 281 1.20 4.54 -5.33
C GLN A 281 1.83 5.73 -6.05
N TYR A 282 2.51 5.49 -7.18
CA TYR A 282 3.05 6.59 -7.99
C TYR A 282 1.95 7.43 -8.64
N GLY A 283 0.85 6.81 -9.07
CA GLY A 283 -0.29 7.55 -9.62
C GLY A 283 -1.00 8.39 -8.56
N ALA A 284 -1.17 7.89 -7.34
CA ALA A 284 -1.69 8.67 -6.21
C ALA A 284 -0.80 9.89 -5.91
N ASN A 285 0.52 9.71 -5.95
CA ASN A 285 1.46 10.81 -5.76
C ASN A 285 1.42 11.84 -6.90
N ASP A 286 1.34 11.40 -8.15
CA ASP A 286 1.25 12.33 -9.29
C ASP A 286 -0.10 13.07 -9.29
N LEU A 287 -1.22 12.41 -8.93
CA LEU A 287 -2.51 13.07 -8.70
C LEU A 287 -2.46 14.09 -7.54
N ALA A 288 -1.81 13.74 -6.43
CA ALA A 288 -1.62 14.66 -5.31
C ALA A 288 -0.80 15.90 -5.71
N LYS A 289 0.24 15.73 -6.53
CA LYS A 289 1.01 16.85 -7.10
C LYS A 289 0.17 17.74 -8.01
N ALA A 290 -0.82 17.15 -8.69
CA ALA A 290 -1.82 17.88 -9.47
C ALA A 290 -2.91 18.53 -8.60
N GLY A 291 -2.78 18.50 -7.27
CA GLY A 291 -3.67 19.15 -6.32
C GLY A 291 -4.89 18.33 -5.90
N LYS A 292 -4.91 17.02 -6.20
CA LYS A 292 -6.00 16.13 -5.75
C LYS A 292 -5.89 15.81 -4.26
N THR A 293 -7.03 15.87 -3.60
CA THR A 293 -7.21 15.45 -2.20
C THR A 293 -7.14 13.94 -2.06
N CYS A 294 -6.88 13.45 -0.85
CA CYS A 294 -6.85 12.01 -0.58
C CYS A 294 -8.18 11.32 -0.92
N GLU A 295 -9.31 11.97 -0.69
CA GLU A 295 -10.64 11.48 -1.02
C GLU A 295 -10.84 11.36 -2.54
N GLU A 296 -10.41 12.36 -3.32
CA GLU A 296 -10.46 12.29 -4.77
C GLU A 296 -9.56 11.18 -5.33
N ILE A 297 -8.38 10.99 -4.75
CA ILE A 297 -7.45 9.91 -5.11
C ILE A 297 -8.10 8.55 -4.86
N LEU A 298 -8.67 8.35 -3.66
CA LEU A 298 -9.31 7.09 -3.30
C LEU A 298 -10.54 6.81 -4.17
N GLN A 299 -11.37 7.83 -4.43
CA GLN A 299 -12.55 7.68 -5.28
C GLN A 299 -12.19 7.37 -6.73
N HIS A 300 -11.04 7.87 -7.21
CA HIS A 300 -10.52 7.55 -8.53
C HIS A 300 -10.13 6.06 -8.65
N TYR A 301 -9.42 5.51 -7.67
CA TYR A 301 -8.95 4.11 -7.71
C TYR A 301 -9.96 3.08 -7.22
N TYR A 302 -10.88 3.48 -6.36
CA TYR A 302 -11.92 2.63 -5.77
C TYR A 302 -13.31 3.22 -6.02
N PRO A 303 -13.77 3.28 -7.29
CA PRO A 303 -15.03 3.91 -7.63
C PRO A 303 -16.23 3.24 -6.94
N GLY A 304 -17.16 4.06 -6.47
CA GLY A 304 -18.39 3.59 -5.82
C GLY A 304 -18.21 3.17 -4.35
N THR A 305 -17.04 3.41 -3.76
CA THR A 305 -16.81 3.21 -2.33
C THR A 305 -17.23 4.43 -1.51
N GLN A 306 -17.35 4.24 -0.21
CA GLN A 306 -17.64 5.30 0.75
C GLN A 306 -16.54 5.36 1.79
N LEU A 307 -16.11 6.58 2.11
CA LEU A 307 -15.24 6.82 3.25
C LEU A 307 -16.09 6.91 4.51
N LEU A 308 -15.83 6.02 5.47
CA LEU A 308 -16.48 6.02 6.79
C LEU A 308 -15.42 6.16 7.88
N ASN A 309 -15.84 6.67 9.02
CA ASN A 309 -15.06 6.56 10.25
C ASN A 309 -15.45 5.27 10.98
N LEU A 310 -14.46 4.53 11.48
CA LEU A 310 -14.64 3.44 12.42
C LEU A 310 -15.41 4.00 13.62
N THR A 311 -16.69 3.64 13.73
CA THR A 311 -17.50 3.99 14.87
C THR A 311 -17.32 2.91 15.92
N LYS A 312 -17.05 3.33 17.15
CA LYS A 312 -16.96 2.42 18.29
C LYS A 312 -18.34 1.79 18.52
N ALA A 313 -18.35 0.49 18.80
CA ALA A 313 -19.51 -0.18 19.39
C ALA A 313 -19.72 0.30 20.83
#